data_AF-A0A537IJV1-F1
#
_entry.id   AF-A0A537IJV1-F1
#
_cell.length_a   1.000
_cell.length_b   1.000
_cell.length_c   1.000
_cell.angle_alpha   90.00
_cell.angle_beta   90.00
_cell.angle_gamma   90.00
#
_symmetry.space_group_name_H-M   'P 1'
#
loop_
_entity.id
_entity.type
_entity.pdbx_description
1 polymer ?
#
loop_
_entity_poly.entity_id
_entity_poly.type
_entity_poly.pdbx_seq_one_letter_code
_entity_poly.pdbx_strand_id
1 'polypeptide(L)'
;MERKNLEHLLVTENEQLQKLNDIVLKAVEEEKLLSQKLYAFEDKNPALGSRIADRIASFGGSWKFIVVFILFMIIWMGINLYIFQKPFDPFPFILLNLLLSALAAIQAPVIMMSQNRKEEKDRQRAVNDYLVNLKAEIEVRNLHQKIDLLISEQMKTLFEIQRVQMDLMEEIKQSMK
;
A
#
# COMPACT_ATOMS: atom_id res chain seq x y z
N MET A 1 2.42 -59.72 3.44
CA MET A 1 1.58 -58.66 2.85
C MET A 1 1.79 -57.31 3.50
N GLU A 2 2.01 -57.23 4.82
CA GLU A 2 2.08 -55.97 5.58
C GLU A 2 3.25 -55.03 5.21
N ARG A 3 4.44 -55.57 4.88
CA ARG A 3 5.60 -54.73 4.49
C ARG A 3 5.41 -53.93 3.20
N LYS A 4 4.72 -54.51 2.19
CA LYS A 4 4.43 -53.81 0.93
C LYS A 4 3.45 -52.64 1.11
N ASN A 5 2.57 -52.73 2.10
CA ASN A 5 1.58 -51.69 2.40
C ASN A 5 2.23 -50.52 3.17
N LEU A 6 3.15 -50.82 4.09
CA LEU A 6 3.96 -49.83 4.81
C LEU A 6 4.91 -49.06 3.88
N GLU A 7 5.57 -49.73 2.94
CA GLU A 7 6.42 -49.07 1.96
C GLU A 7 5.60 -48.14 1.05
N HIS A 8 4.40 -48.55 0.62
CA HIS A 8 3.52 -47.71 -0.18
C HIS A 8 3.02 -46.48 0.61
N LEU A 9 2.68 -46.64 1.89
CA LEU A 9 2.27 -45.53 2.76
C LEU A 9 3.42 -44.54 3.00
N LEU A 10 4.63 -45.03 3.25
CA LEU A 10 5.82 -44.19 3.43
C LEU A 10 6.20 -43.45 2.14
N VAL A 11 6.10 -44.09 0.97
CA VAL A 11 6.34 -43.44 -0.33
C VAL A 11 5.29 -42.36 -0.60
N THR A 12 4.02 -42.62 -0.27
CA THR A 12 2.93 -41.65 -0.45
C THR A 12 3.07 -40.43 0.49
N GLU A 13 3.44 -40.65 1.76
CA GLU A 13 3.72 -39.56 2.70
C GLU A 13 4.92 -38.72 2.23
N ASN A 14 5.97 -39.36 1.71
CA ASN A 14 7.15 -38.64 1.23
C ASN A 14 6.84 -37.80 -0.01
N GLU A 15 6.01 -38.30 -0.93
CA GLU A 15 5.51 -37.53 -2.07
C GLU A 15 4.61 -36.35 -1.64
N GLN A 16 3.78 -36.53 -0.62
CA GLN A 16 2.95 -35.46 -0.07
C GLN A 16 3.79 -34.39 0.62
N LEU A 17 4.82 -34.79 1.38
CA LEU A 17 5.77 -33.86 1.99
C LEU A 17 6.58 -33.09 0.95
N GLN A 18 6.96 -33.73 -0.16
CA GLN A 18 7.60 -33.04 -1.28
C GLN A 18 6.66 -32.03 -1.93
N LYS A 19 5.41 -32.40 -2.22
CA LYS A 19 4.42 -31.46 -2.78
C LYS A 19 4.13 -30.30 -1.84
N LEU A 20 4.06 -30.54 -0.54
CA LEU A 20 3.85 -29.51 0.47
C LEU A 20 5.06 -28.55 0.53
N ASN A 21 6.28 -29.08 0.52
CA ASN A 21 7.49 -28.27 0.44
C ASN A 21 7.51 -27.42 -0.84
N ASP A 22 7.11 -27.98 -1.98
CA ASP A 22 7.06 -27.26 -3.26
C ASP A 22 6.02 -26.12 -3.24
N ILE A 23 4.86 -26.34 -2.62
CA ILE A 23 3.82 -25.32 -2.47
C ILE A 23 4.27 -24.22 -1.51
N VAL A 24 4.90 -24.59 -0.39
CA VAL A 24 5.44 -23.63 0.58
C VAL A 24 6.59 -22.83 -0.04
N LEU A 25 7.49 -23.47 -0.78
CA LEU A 25 8.57 -22.79 -1.49
C LEU A 25 8.04 -21.80 -2.53
N LYS A 26 7.02 -22.18 -3.31
CA LYS A 26 6.35 -21.27 -4.25
C LYS A 26 5.66 -20.11 -3.55
N ALA A 27 4.96 -20.36 -2.45
CA ALA A 27 4.30 -19.31 -1.67
C ALA A 27 5.31 -18.34 -1.04
N VAL A 28 6.45 -18.85 -0.56
CA VAL A 28 7.55 -18.04 -0.02
C VAL A 28 8.24 -17.24 -1.14
N GLU A 29 8.41 -17.82 -2.33
CA GLU A 29 8.98 -17.13 -3.49
C GLU A 29 8.06 -16.03 -4.02
N GLU A 30 6.75 -16.30 -4.09
CA GLU A 30 5.72 -15.31 -4.41
C GLU A 30 5.66 -14.19 -3.36
N GLU A 31 5.76 -14.53 -2.06
CA GLU A 31 5.84 -13.54 -0.97
C GLU A 31 7.09 -12.67 -1.09
N LYS A 32 8.24 -13.27 -1.41
CA LYS A 32 9.52 -12.58 -1.56
C LYS A 32 9.50 -11.68 -2.79
N LEU A 33 8.90 -12.13 -3.90
CA LEU A 33 8.65 -11.33 -5.10
C LEU A 33 7.69 -10.17 -4.81
N LEU A 34 6.60 -10.40 -4.07
CA LEU A 34 5.67 -9.35 -3.67
C LEU A 34 6.40 -8.29 -2.83
N SER A 35 7.12 -8.73 -1.80
CA SER A 35 7.85 -7.87 -0.88
C SER A 35 8.94 -7.08 -1.62
N GLN A 36 9.69 -7.72 -2.52
CA GLN A 36 10.70 -7.05 -3.32
C GLN A 36 10.11 -6.03 -4.29
N LYS A 37 8.95 -6.34 -4.88
CA LYS A 37 8.21 -5.42 -5.74
C LYS A 37 7.66 -4.23 -4.96
N LEU A 38 7.21 -4.44 -3.71
CA LEU A 38 6.84 -3.39 -2.77
C LEU A 38 8.02 -2.42 -2.50
N TYR A 39 9.21 -2.94 -2.18
CA TYR A 39 10.39 -2.10 -1.92
C TYR A 39 10.93 -1.42 -3.19
N ALA A 40 10.77 -2.02 -4.37
CA ALA A 40 11.21 -1.42 -5.63
C ALA A 40 10.41 -0.17 -6.04
N PHE A 41 9.20 0.05 -5.50
CA PHE A 41 8.45 1.29 -5.71
C PHE A 41 9.04 2.49 -4.94
N GLU A 42 9.83 2.24 -3.91
CA GLU A 42 10.29 3.28 -2.98
C GLU A 42 11.57 3.98 -3.46
N ASP A 43 12.35 3.34 -4.34
CA ASP A 43 13.64 3.85 -4.78
C ASP A 43 13.59 4.49 -6.18
N LYS A 44 13.23 5.78 -6.21
CA LYS A 44 13.56 6.65 -7.33
C LYS A 44 14.15 7.95 -6.82
N ASN A 45 15.49 8.01 -6.86
CA ASN A 45 16.25 9.23 -6.71
C ASN A 45 15.71 10.29 -7.70
N PRO A 46 15.02 11.36 -7.24
CA PRO A 46 14.36 12.28 -8.16
C PRO A 46 15.41 13.12 -8.88
N ALA A 47 15.35 13.15 -10.21
CA ALA A 47 16.20 14.01 -11.04
C ALA A 47 16.16 15.46 -10.56
N LEU A 48 17.27 16.19 -10.63
CA LEU A 48 17.42 17.53 -10.04
C LEU A 48 16.29 18.52 -10.41
N GLY A 49 15.80 18.47 -11.65
CA GLY A 49 14.67 19.30 -12.10
C GLY A 49 13.35 19.01 -11.36
N SER A 50 13.10 17.76 -10.98
CA SER A 50 11.90 17.38 -10.22
C SER A 50 11.93 17.92 -8.79
N ARG A 51 13.10 17.98 -8.16
CA ARG A 51 13.29 18.57 -6.82
C ARG A 51 13.02 20.08 -6.83
N ILE A 52 13.46 20.77 -7.88
CA ILE A 52 13.24 22.22 -8.05
C ILE A 52 11.75 22.48 -8.30
N ALA A 53 11.11 21.72 -9.18
CA ALA A 53 9.67 21.86 -9.45
C ALA A 53 8.81 21.61 -8.21
N ASP A 54 9.11 20.59 -7.38
CA ASP A 54 8.40 20.35 -6.12
C ASP A 54 8.56 21.51 -5.11
N ARG A 55 9.75 22.11 -5.05
CA ARG A 55 10.00 23.25 -4.17
C ARG A 55 9.25 24.51 -4.65
N ILE A 56 9.21 24.74 -5.96
CA ILE A 56 8.45 25.87 -6.54
C ILE A 56 6.94 25.67 -6.33
N ALA A 57 6.42 24.45 -6.56
CA ALA A 57 5.00 24.16 -6.37
C ALA A 57 4.56 24.28 -4.91
N SER A 58 5.37 23.81 -3.96
CA SER A 58 5.10 23.94 -2.52
C SER A 58 5.21 25.38 -2.02
N PHE A 59 6.14 26.18 -2.55
CA PHE A 59 6.27 27.59 -2.21
C PHE A 59 5.11 28.43 -2.78
N GLY A 60 4.79 28.23 -4.06
CA GLY A 60 3.69 28.94 -4.73
C GLY A 60 2.30 28.62 -4.17
N GLY A 61 2.13 27.45 -3.51
CA GLY A 61 0.89 27.07 -2.83
C GLY A 61 0.75 27.59 -1.39
N SER A 62 1.71 28.36 -0.87
CA SER A 62 1.66 28.85 0.51
C SER A 62 0.83 30.14 0.64
N TRP A 63 -0.01 30.21 1.67
CA TRP A 63 -0.71 31.44 2.06
C TRP A 63 0.23 32.62 2.32
N LYS A 64 1.44 32.37 2.82
CA LYS A 64 2.45 33.43 3.06
C LYS A 64 2.94 34.05 1.75
N PHE A 65 3.10 33.24 0.70
CA PHE A 65 3.52 33.73 -0.62
C PHE A 65 2.46 34.66 -1.23
N ILE A 66 1.18 34.28 -1.15
CA ILE A 66 0.07 35.09 -1.67
C ILE A 66 0.04 36.48 -1.00
N VAL A 67 0.18 36.54 0.33
CA VAL A 67 0.16 37.81 1.07
C VAL A 67 1.35 38.71 0.68
N VAL A 68 2.56 38.16 0.62
CA VAL A 68 3.76 38.92 0.20
C VAL A 68 3.64 39.41 -1.25
N PHE A 69 3.08 38.58 -2.14
CA PHE A 69 2.89 38.91 -3.54
C PHE A 69 1.89 40.07 -3.73
N ILE A 70 0.77 40.05 -3.01
CA ILE A 70 -0.21 41.13 -3.02
C ILE A 70 0.40 42.43 -2.47
N LEU A 71 1.14 42.35 -1.36
CA LEU A 71 1.84 43.51 -0.80
C LEU A 71 2.85 44.10 -1.79
N PHE A 72 3.62 43.25 -2.47
CA PHE A 72 4.55 43.68 -3.52
C PHE A 72 3.83 44.44 -4.64
N MET A 73 2.68 43.93 -5.12
CA MET A 73 1.88 44.62 -6.14
C MET A 73 1.39 46.00 -5.66
N ILE A 74 0.87 46.10 -4.43
CA ILE A 74 0.41 47.37 -3.85
C ILE A 74 1.58 48.37 -3.74
N ILE A 75 2.75 47.91 -3.28
CA ILE A 75 3.95 48.75 -3.17
C ILE A 75 4.40 49.22 -4.56
N TRP A 76 4.44 48.33 -5.56
CA TRP A 76 4.82 48.68 -6.93
C TRP A 76 3.90 49.75 -7.54
N MET A 77 2.59 49.57 -7.38
CA MET A 77 1.59 50.54 -7.82
C MET A 77 1.75 51.88 -7.09
N GLY A 78 1.94 51.85 -5.76
CA GLY A 78 2.15 53.05 -4.94
C GLY A 78 3.38 53.85 -5.33
N ILE A 79 4.51 53.17 -5.57
CA ILE A 79 5.75 53.81 -6.04
C ILE A 79 5.55 54.48 -7.40
N ASN A 80 4.91 53.78 -8.35
CA ASN A 80 4.68 54.34 -9.68
C ASN A 80 3.66 55.48 -9.70
N LEU A 81 2.65 55.46 -8.83
CA LEU A 81 1.64 56.51 -8.78
C LEU A 81 2.10 57.78 -8.05
N TYR A 82 2.85 57.66 -6.95
CA TYR A 82 3.06 58.78 -6.02
C TYR A 82 4.51 59.27 -5.94
N ILE A 83 5.50 58.47 -6.32
CA ILE A 83 6.91 58.80 -6.08
C ILE A 83 7.61 59.37 -7.32
N PHE A 84 7.26 58.91 -8.52
CA PHE A 84 7.92 59.34 -9.75
C PHE A 84 7.15 60.45 -10.47
N GLN A 85 7.81 61.58 -10.76
CA GLN A 85 7.24 62.63 -11.62
C GLN A 85 7.04 62.17 -13.07
N LYS A 86 7.86 61.21 -13.52
CA LYS A 86 7.69 60.47 -14.77
C LYS A 86 7.57 58.99 -14.43
N PRO A 87 6.35 58.44 -14.31
CA PRO A 87 6.15 57.05 -13.88
C PRO A 87 6.82 56.07 -14.84
N PHE A 88 7.51 55.07 -14.28
CA PHE A 88 8.15 54.01 -15.05
C PHE A 88 7.12 53.03 -15.64
N ASP A 89 6.06 52.76 -14.89
CA ASP A 89 4.90 51.96 -15.30
C ASP A 89 3.62 52.76 -15.04
N PRO A 90 3.23 53.67 -15.95
CA PRO A 90 2.02 54.48 -15.80
C PRO A 90 0.76 53.61 -15.80
N PHE A 91 -0.30 54.09 -15.13
CA PHE A 91 -1.61 53.45 -15.23
C PHE A 91 -2.00 53.29 -16.72
N PRO A 92 -2.32 52.08 -17.22
CA PRO A 92 -2.84 50.89 -16.52
C PRO A 92 -1.83 49.79 -16.11
N PHE A 93 -0.55 50.11 -15.90
CA PHE A 93 0.51 49.19 -15.46
C PHE A 93 0.83 48.04 -16.43
N ILE A 94 1.22 48.39 -17.66
CA ILE A 94 1.47 47.40 -18.73
C ILE A 94 2.64 46.46 -18.41
N LEU A 95 3.69 46.95 -17.73
CA LEU A 95 4.86 46.14 -17.41
C LEU A 95 4.53 45.13 -16.30
N LEU A 96 3.83 45.58 -15.26
CA LEU A 96 3.33 44.69 -14.22
C LEU A 96 2.42 43.61 -14.81
N ASN A 97 1.48 43.99 -15.67
CA ASN A 97 0.57 43.05 -16.32
C ASN A 97 1.30 42.02 -17.19
N LEU A 98 2.31 42.44 -17.95
CA LEU A 98 3.15 41.55 -18.75
C LEU A 98 3.91 40.54 -17.87
N LEU A 99 4.50 41.02 -16.77
CA LEU A 99 5.23 40.19 -15.82
C LEU A 99 4.31 39.15 -15.17
N LEU A 100 3.12 39.56 -14.73
CA LEU A 100 2.11 38.68 -14.13
C LEU A 100 1.64 37.60 -15.11
N SER A 101 1.40 37.98 -16.36
CA SER A 101 0.98 37.05 -17.42
C SER A 101 2.06 36.01 -17.72
N ALA A 102 3.33 36.44 -17.82
CA ALA A 102 4.45 35.52 -18.02
C ALA A 102 4.66 34.58 -16.82
N LEU A 103 4.50 35.10 -15.59
CA LEU A 103 4.62 34.30 -14.38
C LEU A 103 3.51 33.22 -14.32
N ALA A 104 2.27 33.60 -14.60
CA ALA A 104 1.13 32.67 -14.64
C ALA A 104 1.30 31.58 -15.72
N ALA A 105 1.80 31.96 -16.90
CA ALA A 105 2.05 31.02 -18.00
C ALA A 105 3.07 29.93 -17.64
N ILE A 106 4.12 30.27 -16.88
CA ILE A 106 5.11 29.30 -16.39
C ILE A 106 4.55 28.51 -15.19
N GLN A 107 3.70 29.12 -14.38
CA GLN A 107 3.15 28.50 -13.18
C GLN A 107 2.25 27.31 -13.51
N ALA A 108 1.36 27.42 -14.50
CA ALA A 108 0.40 26.35 -14.83
C ALA A 108 1.07 25.00 -15.20
N PRO A 109 2.08 24.94 -16.10
CA PRO A 109 2.81 23.69 -16.38
C PRO A 109 3.58 23.16 -15.17
N VAL A 110 4.17 24.02 -14.35
CA VAL A 110 4.92 23.59 -13.14
C VAL A 110 3.97 22.96 -12.12
N ILE A 111 2.79 23.55 -11.92
CA ILE A 111 1.73 22.98 -11.08
C ILE A 111 1.28 21.63 -11.66
N MET A 112 1.00 21.55 -12.96
CA MET A 112 0.57 20.31 -13.62
C MET A 112 1.64 19.21 -13.51
N MET A 113 2.92 19.54 -13.68
CA MET A 113 4.03 18.59 -13.49
C MET A 113 4.13 18.11 -12.04
N SER A 114 3.87 18.96 -11.05
CA SER A 114 3.82 18.56 -9.64
C SER A 114 2.59 17.70 -9.33
N GLN A 115 1.43 18.01 -9.92
CA GLN A 115 0.20 17.23 -9.80
C GLN A 115 0.37 15.83 -10.40
N ASN A 116 0.80 15.71 -11.67
CA ASN A 116 1.03 14.42 -12.32
C ASN A 116 2.00 13.53 -11.51
N ARG A 117 3.02 14.14 -10.88
CA ARG A 117 3.96 13.42 -10.01
C ARG A 117 3.31 12.95 -8.71
N LYS A 118 2.45 13.75 -8.09
CA LYS A 118 1.69 13.34 -6.89
C LYS A 118 0.71 12.22 -7.23
N GLU A 119 -0.04 12.35 -8.32
CA GLU A 119 -0.97 11.30 -8.78
C GLU A 119 -0.27 9.98 -9.07
N GLU A 120 0.92 10.01 -9.68
CA GLU A 120 1.72 8.80 -9.89
C GLU A 120 2.10 8.13 -8.57
N LYS A 121 2.54 8.91 -7.57
CA LYS A 121 2.86 8.39 -6.24
C LYS A 121 1.62 7.86 -5.51
N ASP A 122 0.49 8.56 -5.61
CA ASP A 122 -0.76 8.17 -4.99
C ASP A 122 -1.30 6.88 -5.63
N ARG A 123 -1.15 6.72 -6.95
CA ARG A 123 -1.47 5.47 -7.66
C ARG A 123 -0.60 4.31 -7.17
N GLN A 124 0.70 4.52 -7.03
CA GLN A 124 1.61 3.49 -6.52
C GLN A 124 1.26 3.08 -5.08
N ARG A 125 0.95 4.06 -4.22
CA ARG A 125 0.46 3.80 -2.85
C ARG A 125 -0.85 3.00 -2.85
N ALA A 126 -1.82 3.39 -3.67
CA ALA A 126 -3.09 2.66 -3.77
C ALA A 126 -2.91 1.21 -4.23
N VAL A 127 -2.02 0.95 -5.20
CA VAL A 127 -1.67 -0.42 -5.62
C VAL A 127 -1.02 -1.19 -4.48
N ASN A 128 -0.11 -0.56 -3.73
CA ASN A 128 0.53 -1.18 -2.59
C ASN A 128 -0.48 -1.57 -1.50
N ASP A 129 -1.34 -0.63 -1.12
CA ASP A 129 -2.38 -0.84 -0.11
C ASP A 129 -3.34 -1.98 -0.52
N TYR A 130 -3.69 -2.05 -1.81
CA TYR A 130 -4.48 -3.15 -2.37
C TYR A 130 -3.79 -4.51 -2.19
N LEU A 131 -2.49 -4.61 -2.49
CA LEU A 131 -1.73 -5.86 -2.35
C LEU A 131 -1.60 -6.29 -0.89
N VAL A 132 -1.39 -5.35 0.03
CA VAL A 132 -1.36 -5.62 1.48
C VAL A 132 -2.71 -6.15 1.95
N ASN A 133 -3.81 -5.55 1.51
CA ASN A 133 -5.16 -5.99 1.85
C ASN A 133 -5.46 -7.40 1.31
N LEU A 134 -5.05 -7.68 0.07
CA LEU A 134 -5.19 -9.01 -0.53
C LEU A 134 -4.38 -10.07 0.24
N LYS A 135 -3.15 -9.73 0.67
CA LYS A 135 -2.33 -10.61 1.51
C LYS A 135 -3.04 -10.93 2.83
N ALA A 136 -3.58 -9.91 3.50
CA ALA A 136 -4.32 -10.09 4.74
C ALA A 136 -5.57 -10.97 4.56
N GLU A 137 -6.31 -10.80 3.46
CA GLU A 137 -7.47 -11.65 3.15
C GLU A 137 -7.07 -13.14 2.99
N ILE A 138 -5.98 -13.41 2.27
CA ILE A 138 -5.47 -14.77 2.08
C ILE A 138 -5.02 -15.37 3.42
N GLU A 139 -4.33 -14.60 4.25
CA GLU A 139 -3.88 -15.04 5.58
C GLU A 139 -5.06 -15.38 6.50
N VAL A 140 -6.11 -14.55 6.51
CA VAL A 140 -7.34 -14.83 7.25
C VAL A 140 -8.03 -16.10 6.74
N ARG A 141 -8.11 -16.29 5.41
CA ARG A 141 -8.69 -17.51 4.82
C ARG A 141 -7.91 -18.76 5.22
N ASN A 142 -6.59 -18.71 5.23
CA ASN A 142 -5.73 -19.82 5.65
C ASN A 142 -5.90 -20.14 7.14
N LEU A 143 -6.00 -19.11 7.99
CA LEU A 143 -6.30 -19.30 9.42
C LEU A 143 -7.67 -19.95 9.61
N HIS A 144 -8.68 -19.55 8.85
CA HIS A 144 -10.02 -20.12 8.90
C HIS A 144 -10.00 -21.63 8.56
N GLN A 145 -9.34 -22.00 7.47
CA GLN A 145 -9.18 -23.41 7.07
C GLN A 145 -8.48 -24.25 8.15
N LYS A 146 -7.45 -23.69 8.81
CA LYS A 146 -6.75 -24.37 9.90
C LYS A 146 -7.66 -24.57 11.11
N ILE A 147 -8.48 -23.57 11.44
CA ILE A 147 -9.47 -23.66 12.52
C ILE A 147 -10.51 -24.75 12.20
N ASP A 148 -11.04 -24.78 10.98
CA ASP A 148 -12.01 -25.80 10.56
C ASP A 148 -11.44 -27.22 10.68
N LEU A 149 -10.18 -27.41 10.30
CA LEU A 149 -9.47 -28.69 10.45
C LEU A 149 -9.34 -29.09 11.93
N LEU A 150 -8.87 -28.17 12.78
CA LEU A 150 -8.72 -28.43 14.22
C LEU A 150 -10.06 -28.76 14.90
N ILE A 151 -11.13 -28.04 14.54
CA ILE A 151 -12.48 -28.29 15.05
C ILE A 151 -12.96 -29.69 14.63
N SER A 152 -12.75 -30.06 13.36
CA SER A 152 -13.10 -31.39 12.84
C SER A 152 -12.37 -32.52 13.59
N GLU A 153 -11.08 -32.35 13.87
CA GLU A 153 -10.30 -33.30 14.68
C GLU A 153 -10.83 -33.40 16.11
N GLN A 154 -11.05 -32.26 16.79
CA GLN A 154 -11.58 -32.28 18.15
C GLN A 154 -12.96 -32.93 18.23
N MET A 155 -13.81 -32.71 17.23
CA MET A 155 -15.13 -33.34 17.14
C MET A 155 -15.02 -34.87 17.09
N LYS A 156 -14.09 -35.41 16.30
CA LYS A 156 -13.83 -36.86 16.24
C LYS A 156 -13.36 -37.41 17.58
N THR A 157 -12.40 -36.74 18.23
CA THR A 157 -11.92 -37.14 19.55
C THR A 157 -13.06 -37.14 20.58
N LEU A 158 -13.95 -36.15 20.54
CA LEU A 158 -15.11 -36.08 21.43
C LEU A 158 -16.05 -37.28 21.23
N PHE A 159 -16.31 -37.66 19.97
CA PHE A 159 -17.13 -38.83 19.65
C PHE A 159 -16.48 -40.14 20.11
N GLU A 160 -15.17 -40.29 19.97
CA GLU A 160 -14.45 -41.47 20.47
C GLU A 160 -14.55 -41.57 22.01
N ILE A 161 -14.35 -40.47 22.73
CA ILE A 161 -14.50 -40.44 24.18
C ILE A 161 -15.93 -40.80 24.60
N GLN A 162 -16.95 -40.24 23.92
CA GLN A 162 -18.35 -40.59 24.18
C GLN A 162 -18.64 -42.07 23.92
N ARG A 163 -18.10 -42.64 22.84
CA ARG A 163 -18.26 -44.06 22.52
C ARG A 163 -17.66 -44.95 23.61
N VAL A 164 -16.44 -44.64 24.05
CA VAL A 164 -15.79 -45.37 25.15
C VAL A 164 -16.60 -45.26 26.45
N GLN A 165 -17.16 -44.09 26.77
CA GLN A 165 -18.04 -43.95 27.94
C GLN A 165 -19.31 -44.80 27.82
N MET A 166 -19.88 -44.91 26.62
CA MET A 166 -21.06 -45.74 26.35
C MET A 166 -20.76 -47.22 26.55
N ASP A 167 -19.62 -47.69 26.02
CA ASP A 167 -19.16 -49.07 26.16
C ASP A 167 -18.90 -49.42 27.63
N LEU A 168 -18.23 -48.53 28.39
CA LEU A 168 -18.04 -48.71 29.84
C LEU A 168 -19.35 -48.77 30.61
N MET A 169 -20.34 -47.92 30.27
CA MET A 169 -21.65 -47.97 30.92
C MET A 169 -22.38 -49.28 30.63
N GLU A 170 -22.22 -49.85 29.43
CA GLU A 170 -22.78 -51.15 29.07
C GLU A 170 -22.12 -52.29 29.85
N GLU A 171 -20.79 -52.27 30.00
CA GLU A 171 -20.03 -53.25 30.78
C GLU A 171 -20.37 -53.21 32.28
N ILE A 172 -20.49 -52.01 32.86
CA ILE A 172 -20.95 -51.84 34.25
C ILE A 172 -22.37 -52.37 34.42
N LYS A 173 -23.28 -52.09 33.47
CA LYS A 173 -24.65 -52.60 33.50
C LYS A 173 -24.70 -54.12 33.40
N GLN A 174 -23.80 -54.75 32.64
CA GLN A 174 -23.69 -56.21 32.56
C GLN A 174 -23.12 -56.83 33.84
N SER A 175 -22.12 -56.21 34.47
CA SER A 175 -21.51 -56.73 35.70
C SER A 175 -22.38 -56.59 36.95
N MET A 176 -23.35 -55.66 36.95
CA MET A 176 -24.36 -55.55 38.02
C MET A 176 -25.53 -56.54 37.88
N LYS A 177 -25.53 -57.38 36.84
CA LYS A 177 -26.61 -58.33 36.53
C LYS A 177 -26.21 -59.75 36.86
#